data_AF-A0A351L6K7-F1
#
_entry.id   AF-A0A351L6K7-F1
#
_cell.length_a   1.000
_cell.length_b   1.000
_cell.length_c   1.000
_cell.angle_alpha   90.00
_cell.angle_beta   90.00
_cell.angle_gamma   90.00
#
_symmetry.space_group_name_H-M   'P 1'
#
loop_
_entity.id
_entity.type
_entity.pdbx_description
1 polymer ?
#
loop_
_entity_poly.entity_id
_entity_poly.type
_entity_poly.pdbx_seq_one_letter_code
_entity_poly.pdbx_strand_id
1 'polypeptide(L)'
;MNQLFYLNTNTSNSNSLLELVCFENPDLELIEVVAVFGTSLPNSKLPTQHSFQLGDIVTQGRQYGIVTSLNETDRPVTITWDESSEFEPDVFAYTLDEIRFFNISIVPQLVPFKTIVELPANITIKLANTQLVKFSQAKYFLVESITDDCLIIRSLESRYCFTKELLPGRLFACVIDLPNCRQIETASSLSFPNLKTRVKLHLELFFKDNLEFLTPTKKQQLFDELVSLLAGQNYDTFALNAAWEEVWKQQIETLAQDQGFHGIRLGARILRQRGGTELFGTIVELNIELTRPFQIQWDSGKLQSYSLTELRCLGITQIKPVIQLSPNVAYQISEDGCYFKAWIGFRTKALAKAWWRLIKQQVGYLSHLQDCYSPELRHTDKRYEYLVEKPRQKTLTKRLESLQKVAELILEQMP
;
A
#
# COMPACT_ATOMS: atom_id res chain seq x y z
N MET A 1 25.31 -2.65 -2.39
CA MET A 1 23.95 -2.38 -2.90
C MET A 1 23.38 -1.26 -2.04
N ASN A 2 23.41 -0.03 -2.55
CA ASN A 2 22.75 1.11 -1.91
C ASN A 2 21.29 1.05 -2.34
N GLN A 3 20.44 0.41 -1.54
CA GLN A 3 18.99 0.52 -1.71
C GLN A 3 18.58 1.85 -1.08
N LEU A 4 18.33 2.85 -1.92
CA LEU A 4 17.55 4.01 -1.52
C LEU A 4 16.10 3.57 -1.44
N PHE A 5 15.58 3.43 -0.23
CA PHE A 5 14.18 3.14 -0.03
C PHE A 5 13.35 4.39 -0.36
N TYR A 6 12.52 4.28 -1.39
CA TYR A 6 11.32 5.10 -1.52
C TYR A 6 10.44 4.82 -0.30
N LEU A 7 10.28 5.81 0.58
CA LEU A 7 9.25 5.75 1.62
C LEU A 7 7.90 6.04 0.97
N ASN A 8 7.28 5.00 0.40
CA ASN A 8 5.84 4.99 0.20
C ASN A 8 5.20 4.95 1.60
N THR A 9 4.33 5.89 1.92
CA THR A 9 3.68 6.00 3.24
C THR A 9 2.82 4.78 3.60
N ASN A 10 2.61 3.84 2.67
CA ASN A 10 1.76 2.66 2.82
C ASN A 10 2.44 1.40 3.42
N THR A 11 3.75 1.38 3.71
CA THR A 11 4.41 0.17 4.25
C THR A 11 4.83 0.33 5.71
N SER A 12 4.36 -0.58 6.57
CA SER A 12 4.45 -0.64 8.05
C SER A 12 5.79 -0.38 8.75
N ASN A 13 6.92 -0.20 8.04
CA ASN A 13 8.19 0.30 8.60
C ASN A 13 8.34 1.83 8.51
N SER A 14 7.36 2.54 7.94
CA SER A 14 7.38 3.99 7.67
C SER A 14 7.22 4.87 8.92
N ASN A 15 6.65 4.39 10.02
CA ASN A 15 6.26 5.24 11.15
C ASN A 15 7.45 5.87 11.91
N SER A 16 8.53 5.12 12.18
CA SER A 16 9.68 5.65 12.93
C SER A 16 10.51 6.65 12.12
N LEU A 17 10.59 6.47 10.81
CA LEU A 17 11.29 7.38 9.90
C LEU A 17 10.46 8.63 9.61
N LEU A 18 9.12 8.52 9.57
CA LEU A 18 8.22 9.67 9.52
C LEU A 18 8.26 10.47 10.82
N GLU A 19 8.27 9.83 11.99
CA GLU A 19 8.48 10.49 13.28
C GLU A 19 9.82 11.26 13.30
N LEU A 20 10.90 10.68 12.78
CA LEU A 20 12.19 11.36 12.65
C LEU A 20 12.09 12.64 11.82
N VAL A 21 11.30 12.65 10.74
CA VAL A 21 11.14 13.85 9.90
C VAL A 21 10.21 14.88 10.57
N CYS A 22 9.12 14.45 11.19
CA CYS A 22 8.07 15.32 11.72
C CYS A 22 8.29 15.82 13.16
N PHE A 23 9.08 15.11 13.97
CA PHE A 23 9.30 15.45 15.37
C PHE A 23 10.50 16.41 15.50
N GLU A 24 10.27 17.60 16.03
CA GLU A 24 11.33 18.50 16.48
C GLU A 24 11.37 18.52 18.01
N ASN A 25 12.50 18.13 18.59
CA ASN A 25 12.78 18.34 20.00
C ASN A 25 13.83 19.45 20.12
N PRO A 26 13.42 20.71 20.39
CA PRO A 26 14.33 21.85 20.46
C PRO A 26 15.32 21.76 21.63
N ASP A 27 15.07 20.89 22.60
CA ASP A 27 15.90 20.74 23.80
C ASP A 27 17.05 19.74 23.63
N LEU A 28 17.21 19.13 22.43
CA LEU A 28 18.34 18.24 22.16
C LEU A 28 19.64 19.03 22.03
N GLU A 29 20.53 18.84 23.01
CA GLU A 29 21.88 19.39 22.97
C GLU A 29 22.65 18.91 21.74
N LEU A 30 23.33 19.84 21.06
CA LEU A 30 24.19 19.54 19.93
C LEU A 30 25.54 19.01 20.45
N ILE A 31 25.85 17.75 20.13
CA ILE A 31 27.06 17.09 20.59
C ILE A 31 28.07 16.98 19.45
N GLU A 32 29.25 17.54 19.64
CA GLU A 32 30.32 17.51 18.64
C GLU A 32 31.08 16.17 18.63
N VAL A 33 31.29 15.60 17.45
CA VAL A 33 32.00 14.35 17.23
C VAL A 33 33.40 14.64 16.71
N VAL A 34 34.42 14.17 17.44
CA VAL A 34 35.83 14.46 17.15
C VAL A 34 36.59 13.27 16.55
N ALA A 35 36.05 12.06 16.66
CA ALA A 35 36.62 10.88 16.00
C ALA A 35 35.59 9.76 15.83
N VAL A 36 35.83 8.87 14.87
CA VAL A 36 34.98 7.70 14.61
C VAL A 36 35.84 6.45 14.40
N PHE A 37 35.41 5.32 14.97
CA PHE A 37 36.07 4.03 14.91
C PHE A 37 35.10 2.96 14.41
N GLY A 38 35.46 2.22 13.35
CA GLY A 38 34.63 1.15 12.78
C GLY A 38 35.19 0.57 11.47
N THR A 39 34.66 -0.59 11.06
CA THR A 39 35.00 -1.23 9.78
C THR A 39 34.12 -0.67 8.66
N SER A 40 34.77 -0.26 7.56
CA SER A 40 34.25 0.36 6.33
C SER A 40 33.95 1.87 6.40
N LEU A 41 34.99 2.69 6.23
CA LEU A 41 34.85 4.00 5.56
C LEU A 41 34.78 3.73 4.05
N PRO A 42 33.68 4.07 3.35
CA PRO A 42 33.73 4.14 1.89
C PRO A 42 34.66 5.30 1.52
N ASN A 43 35.87 4.96 1.06
CA ASN A 43 36.76 5.89 0.40
C ASN A 43 36.10 6.33 -0.91
N SER A 44 35.44 7.48 -0.92
CA SER A 44 35.16 8.20 -2.16
C SER A 44 36.34 9.13 -2.43
N LYS A 45 37.30 8.67 -3.23
CA LYS A 45 38.23 9.57 -3.91
C LYS A 45 37.58 9.95 -5.25
N LEU A 46 37.40 11.25 -5.48
CA LEU A 46 37.05 11.80 -6.79
C LEU A 46 38.08 11.40 -7.85
N PRO A 47 37.61 11.13 -9.07
CA PRO A 47 38.25 11.69 -10.25
C PRO A 47 37.30 12.63 -11.00
N THR A 48 37.84 13.79 -11.33
CA THR A 48 37.32 14.84 -12.21
C THR A 48 37.27 14.38 -13.67
N GLN A 49 36.07 14.39 -14.25
CA GLN A 49 35.87 14.69 -15.67
C GLN A 49 34.41 15.06 -16.01
N HIS A 50 33.42 14.62 -15.20
CA HIS A 50 31.99 14.89 -15.40
C HIS A 50 31.31 15.28 -14.06
N SER A 51 30.12 15.89 -14.10
CA SER A 51 29.37 16.31 -12.89
C SER A 51 28.76 15.16 -12.09
N PHE A 52 28.69 13.96 -12.67
CA PHE A 52 28.13 12.75 -12.06
C PHE A 52 29.22 11.89 -11.42
N GLN A 53 28.90 11.24 -10.31
CA GLN A 53 29.70 10.25 -9.59
C GLN A 53 29.01 8.89 -9.56
N LEU A 54 29.79 7.82 -9.42
CA LEU A 54 29.26 6.47 -9.26
C LEU A 54 28.38 6.41 -8.00
N GLY A 55 27.14 5.95 -8.15
CA GLY A 55 26.15 5.91 -7.07
C GLY A 55 25.32 7.19 -6.92
N ASP A 56 25.50 8.21 -7.77
CA ASP A 56 24.62 9.38 -7.80
C ASP A 56 23.20 8.99 -8.12
N ILE A 57 22.26 9.65 -7.42
CA ILE A 57 20.83 9.53 -7.70
C ILE A 57 20.48 10.58 -8.73
N VAL A 58 19.75 10.16 -9.76
CA VAL A 58 19.32 11.02 -10.84
C VAL A 58 17.81 10.95 -11.01
N THR A 59 17.23 12.03 -11.54
CA THR A 59 15.79 12.10 -11.81
C THR A 59 15.51 12.58 -13.22
N GLN A 60 14.48 11.99 -13.82
CA GLN A 60 13.84 12.42 -15.06
C GLN A 60 12.34 12.63 -14.78
N GLY A 61 11.97 13.85 -14.39
CA GLY A 61 10.59 14.17 -14.02
C GLY A 61 10.16 13.48 -12.74
N ARG A 62 9.40 12.37 -12.84
CA ARG A 62 8.94 11.55 -11.70
C ARG A 62 9.67 10.20 -11.57
N GLN A 63 10.54 9.88 -12.52
CA GLN A 63 11.33 8.66 -12.52
C GLN A 63 12.68 8.90 -11.85
N TYR A 64 13.16 7.90 -11.12
CA TYR A 64 14.43 7.94 -10.40
C TYR A 64 15.33 6.81 -10.86
N GLY A 65 16.64 7.07 -10.85
CA GLY A 65 17.64 6.09 -11.20
C GLY A 65 18.95 6.30 -10.45
N ILE A 66 19.85 5.34 -10.55
CA ILE A 66 21.17 5.37 -9.93
C ILE A 66 22.23 5.27 -11.02
N VAL A 67 23.25 6.13 -10.96
CA VAL A 67 24.43 6.02 -11.83
C VAL A 67 25.22 4.78 -11.42
N THR A 68 25.20 3.75 -12.25
CA THR A 68 25.82 2.44 -11.97
C THR A 68 27.15 2.23 -12.67
N SER A 69 27.44 3.00 -13.72
CA SER A 69 28.76 2.98 -14.39
C SER A 69 29.10 4.34 -14.97
N LEU A 70 30.39 4.67 -14.93
CA LEU A 70 30.98 5.83 -15.61
C LEU A 70 32.11 5.32 -16.51
N ASN A 71 32.02 5.62 -17.80
CA ASN A 71 32.95 5.14 -18.82
C ASN A 71 33.50 6.32 -19.64
N GLU A 72 34.67 6.17 -20.24
CA GLU A 72 35.26 7.16 -21.15
C GLU A 72 34.76 7.03 -22.61
N THR A 73 33.57 6.44 -22.79
CA THR A 73 32.95 6.20 -24.11
C THR A 73 32.11 7.40 -24.58
N ASP A 74 31.63 7.35 -25.82
CA ASP A 74 30.67 8.31 -26.39
C ASP A 74 29.38 8.41 -25.57
N ARG A 75 29.01 7.33 -24.87
CA ARG A 75 27.98 7.26 -23.84
C ARG A 75 28.59 7.07 -22.45
N PRO A 76 28.99 8.15 -21.76
CA PRO A 76 29.82 8.05 -20.57
C PRO A 76 29.06 7.69 -19.28
N VAL A 77 27.73 7.84 -19.22
CA VAL A 77 26.96 7.66 -17.98
C VAL A 77 25.95 6.54 -18.14
N THR A 78 26.04 5.50 -17.31
CA THR A 78 25.04 4.42 -17.25
C THR A 78 24.14 4.60 -16.03
N ILE A 79 22.83 4.65 -16.23
CA ILE A 79 21.82 4.82 -15.20
C ILE A 79 20.94 3.58 -15.18
N THR A 80 20.75 3.02 -13.98
CA THR A 80 19.75 1.99 -13.71
C THR A 80 18.51 2.67 -13.15
N TRP A 81 17.38 2.61 -13.86
CA TRP A 81 16.13 3.24 -13.46
C TRP A 81 15.29 2.32 -12.60
N ASP A 82 14.60 2.92 -11.64
CA ASP A 82 13.64 2.26 -10.75
C ASP A 82 12.26 2.31 -11.41
N GLU A 83 11.81 1.19 -12.00
CA GLU A 83 10.42 1.03 -12.41
C GLU A 83 9.62 0.31 -11.33
N SER A 84 8.39 0.76 -11.10
CA SER A 84 7.42 0.14 -10.19
C SER A 84 6.81 -1.17 -10.74
N SER A 85 7.50 -1.87 -11.63
CA SER A 85 7.00 -3.08 -12.30
C SER A 85 7.85 -4.32 -11.90
N GLU A 86 7.23 -5.50 -11.84
CA GLU A 86 7.82 -6.77 -11.39
C GLU A 86 8.94 -7.33 -12.33
N PHE A 87 9.55 -6.50 -13.17
CA PHE A 87 10.56 -6.89 -14.15
C PHE A 87 11.95 -6.31 -13.81
N GLU A 88 12.99 -6.91 -14.40
CA GLU A 88 14.39 -6.53 -14.17
C GLU A 88 14.61 -5.02 -14.39
N PRO A 89 15.47 -4.37 -13.58
CA PRO A 89 15.66 -2.93 -13.64
C PRO A 89 16.28 -2.50 -14.98
N ASP A 90 15.72 -1.46 -15.58
CA ASP A 90 16.14 -0.92 -16.87
C ASP A 90 17.48 -0.19 -16.76
N VAL A 91 18.51 -0.71 -17.46
CA VAL A 91 19.88 -0.14 -17.47
C VAL A 91 20.17 0.51 -18.81
N PHE A 92 20.35 1.82 -18.83
CA PHE A 92 20.63 2.59 -20.04
C PHE A 92 21.90 3.42 -19.94
N ALA A 93 22.69 3.43 -21.01
CA ALA A 93 23.86 4.30 -21.16
C ALA A 93 23.50 5.54 -22.01
N TYR A 94 23.86 6.72 -21.49
CA TYR A 94 23.51 8.03 -22.03
C TYR A 94 24.75 8.81 -22.48
N THR A 95 24.60 9.57 -23.56
CA THR A 95 25.47 10.68 -23.94
C THR A 95 25.19 11.91 -23.06
N LEU A 96 26.14 12.85 -22.96
CA LEU A 96 25.93 14.10 -22.22
C LEU A 96 24.84 14.98 -22.84
N ASP A 97 24.66 14.93 -24.15
CA ASP A 97 23.60 15.67 -24.85
C ASP A 97 22.23 15.07 -24.60
N GLU A 98 22.11 13.74 -24.54
CA GLU A 98 20.86 13.06 -24.14
C GLU A 98 20.50 13.40 -22.69
N ILE A 99 21.46 13.43 -21.77
CA ILE A 99 21.23 13.84 -20.37
C ILE A 99 20.62 15.24 -20.30
N ARG A 100 21.15 16.19 -21.09
CA ARG A 100 20.62 17.56 -21.18
C ARG A 100 19.24 17.59 -21.84
N PHE A 101 19.06 16.86 -22.92
CA PHE A 101 17.80 16.79 -23.66
C PHE A 101 16.66 16.20 -22.83
N PHE A 102 16.94 15.13 -22.08
CA PHE A 102 15.98 14.46 -21.21
C PHE A 102 15.80 15.15 -19.85
N ASN A 103 16.51 16.25 -19.58
CA ASN A 103 16.52 16.94 -18.28
C ASN A 103 16.86 16.00 -17.11
N ILE A 104 17.79 15.07 -17.33
CA ILE A 104 18.28 14.19 -16.26
C ILE A 104 19.16 15.03 -15.34
N SER A 105 18.75 15.15 -14.08
CA SER A 105 19.44 15.97 -13.08
C SER A 105 19.84 15.14 -11.87
N ILE A 106 20.98 15.49 -11.25
CA ILE A 106 21.43 14.88 -10.01
C ILE A 106 20.50 15.36 -8.89
N VAL A 107 19.91 14.42 -8.16
CA VAL A 107 19.19 14.73 -6.93
C VAL A 107 20.22 15.14 -5.89
N PRO A 108 20.14 16.35 -5.31
CA PRO A 108 21.11 16.78 -4.30
C PRO A 108 21.19 15.76 -3.17
N GLN A 109 22.40 15.28 -2.88
CA GLN A 109 22.64 14.38 -1.75
C GLN A 109 22.72 15.21 -0.47
N LEU A 110 22.20 14.67 0.65
CA LEU A 110 22.15 15.36 1.94
C LEU A 110 21.34 16.67 1.86
N VAL A 111 20.05 16.60 1.56
CA VAL A 111 19.18 17.76 1.69
C VAL A 111 18.71 17.88 3.15
N PRO A 112 18.92 19.01 3.83
CA PRO A 112 18.38 19.27 5.16
C PRO A 112 16.89 18.92 5.23
N PHE A 113 16.50 18.23 6.30
CA PHE A 113 15.15 17.80 6.62
C PHE A 113 14.51 16.81 5.64
N LYS A 114 15.26 16.35 4.65
CA LYS A 114 14.79 15.38 3.65
C LYS A 114 15.64 14.13 3.62
N THR A 115 16.92 14.24 3.91
CA THR A 115 17.82 13.07 3.85
C THR A 115 17.93 12.37 5.20
N ILE A 116 17.76 11.05 5.19
CA ILE A 116 18.00 10.16 6.31
C ILE A 116 19.32 9.43 6.06
N VAL A 117 20.21 9.50 7.03
CA VAL A 117 21.50 8.82 7.08
C VAL A 117 21.40 7.66 8.06
N GLU A 118 21.93 6.50 7.68
CA GLU A 118 22.10 5.37 8.58
C GLU A 118 23.55 5.34 9.07
N LEU A 119 23.74 5.35 10.39
CA LEU A 119 25.00 4.98 11.01
C LEU A 119 25.03 3.44 11.14
N PRO A 120 26.01 2.75 10.51
CA PRO A 120 26.14 1.31 10.61
C PRO A 120 26.25 0.77 12.04
N ALA A 121 25.88 -0.50 12.22
CA ALA A 121 26.17 -1.23 13.45
C ALA A 121 27.67 -1.37 13.68
N ASN A 122 28.05 -1.50 14.95
CA ASN A 122 29.43 -1.66 15.44
C ASN A 122 30.35 -0.45 15.21
N ILE A 123 29.79 0.74 15.02
CA ILE A 123 30.56 1.99 15.04
C ILE A 123 30.66 2.52 16.46
N THR A 124 31.81 3.11 16.77
CA THR A 124 32.03 3.89 17.99
C THR A 124 32.40 5.32 17.60
N ILE A 125 31.65 6.30 18.11
CA ILE A 125 31.98 7.73 17.95
C ILE A 125 32.58 8.26 19.25
N LYS A 126 33.57 9.14 19.13
CA LYS A 126 34.16 9.89 20.24
C LYS A 126 33.64 11.31 20.22
N LEU A 127 33.04 11.72 21.33
CA LEU A 127 32.47 13.04 21.52
C LEU A 127 33.54 14.02 22.02
N ALA A 128 33.32 15.33 21.83
CA ALA A 128 34.22 16.39 22.31
C ALA A 128 34.41 16.36 23.83
N ASN A 129 33.39 15.92 24.58
CA ASN A 129 33.46 15.70 26.02
C ASN A 129 34.25 14.42 26.42
N THR A 130 34.95 13.78 25.47
CA THR A 130 35.73 12.53 25.60
C THR A 130 34.94 11.25 25.83
N GLN A 131 33.62 11.32 25.89
CA GLN A 131 32.75 10.14 25.98
C GLN A 131 32.76 9.33 24.68
N LEU A 132 32.71 8.01 24.80
CA LEU A 132 32.57 7.08 23.68
C LEU A 132 31.14 6.56 23.61
N VAL A 133 30.51 6.69 22.44
CA VAL A 133 29.17 6.15 22.17
C VAL A 133 29.30 5.02 21.16
N LYS A 134 28.89 3.82 21.56
CA LYS A 134 28.94 2.62 20.72
C LYS A 134 27.55 2.26 20.21
N PHE A 135 27.41 2.15 18.89
CA PHE A 135 26.19 1.70 18.23
C PHE A 135 26.26 0.18 18.04
N SER A 136 25.49 -0.58 18.81
CA SER A 136 25.40 -2.05 18.66
C SER A 136 24.56 -2.48 17.46
N GLN A 137 23.65 -1.60 17.02
CA GLN A 137 22.76 -1.79 15.87
C GLN A 137 22.82 -0.54 14.98
N ALA A 138 22.39 -0.68 13.72
CA ALA A 138 22.27 0.46 12.84
C ALA A 138 21.23 1.45 13.37
N LYS A 139 21.54 2.75 13.32
CA LYS A 139 20.62 3.83 13.75
C LYS A 139 20.43 4.84 12.63
N TYR A 140 19.20 5.33 12.50
CA TYR A 140 18.81 6.31 11.48
C TYR A 140 18.76 7.72 12.07
N PHE A 141 19.24 8.68 11.28
CA PHE A 141 19.30 10.09 11.64
C PHE A 141 18.82 10.93 10.46
N LEU A 142 18.06 11.98 10.74
CA LEU A 142 17.71 13.00 9.76
C LEU A 142 18.86 14.01 9.63
N VAL A 143 19.23 14.38 8.42
CA VAL A 143 20.13 15.51 8.16
C VAL A 143 19.40 16.79 8.52
N GLU A 144 19.92 17.52 9.49
CA GLU A 144 19.30 18.76 9.98
C GLU A 144 19.92 20.00 9.32
N SER A 145 21.23 20.06 9.19
CA SER A 145 21.87 21.19 8.51
C SER A 145 23.21 20.80 7.92
N ILE A 146 23.62 21.56 6.91
CA ILE A 146 24.90 21.39 6.21
C ILE A 146 25.54 22.75 6.08
N THR A 147 26.77 22.86 6.55
CA THR A 147 27.66 23.99 6.29
C THR A 147 28.85 23.53 5.44
N ASP A 148 29.77 24.44 5.15
CA ASP A 148 30.96 24.11 4.37
C ASP A 148 31.82 23.03 5.06
N ASP A 149 31.88 23.04 6.39
CA ASP A 149 32.77 22.15 7.16
C ASP A 149 32.05 21.06 7.95
N CYS A 150 30.77 21.25 8.28
CA CYS A 150 30.04 20.40 9.22
C CYS A 150 28.70 19.89 8.68
N LEU A 151 28.31 18.71 9.16
CA LEU A 151 27.02 18.07 8.96
C LEU A 151 26.37 17.85 10.33
N ILE A 152 25.17 18.39 10.53
CA ILE A 152 24.37 18.11 11.72
C ILE A 152 23.33 17.04 11.37
N ILE A 153 23.32 15.95 12.14
CA ILE A 153 22.33 14.89 12.02
C ILE A 153 21.60 14.71 13.36
N ARG A 154 20.30 14.42 13.31
CA ARG A 154 19.45 14.26 14.48
C ARG A 154 18.67 12.96 14.47
N SER A 155 18.48 12.40 15.65
CA SER A 155 17.52 11.32 15.93
C SER A 155 16.43 11.86 16.86
N LEU A 156 15.51 11.00 17.31
CA LEU A 156 14.51 11.36 18.33
C LEU A 156 15.14 11.68 19.70
N GLU A 157 16.33 11.14 19.98
CA GLU A 157 16.95 11.17 21.31
C GLU A 157 18.26 11.96 21.36
N SER A 158 18.90 12.22 20.22
CA SER A 158 20.26 12.75 20.16
C SER A 158 20.53 13.53 18.90
N ARG A 159 21.40 14.54 19.00
CA ARG A 159 21.80 15.44 17.93
C ARG A 159 23.32 15.53 17.86
N TYR A 160 23.90 15.23 16.70
CA TYR A 160 25.34 15.13 16.52
C TYR A 160 25.83 16.06 15.42
N CYS A 161 26.99 16.68 15.65
CA CYS A 161 27.73 17.45 14.66
C CYS A 161 28.96 16.64 14.22
N PHE A 162 29.05 16.33 12.93
CA PHE A 162 30.21 15.69 12.30
C PHE A 162 30.92 16.68 11.39
N THR A 163 32.25 16.69 11.37
CA THR A 163 32.96 17.24 10.21
C THR A 163 32.75 16.31 9.01
N LYS A 164 32.72 16.85 7.79
CA LYS A 164 32.40 16.06 6.57
C LYS A 164 33.27 14.81 6.40
N GLU A 165 34.53 14.87 6.85
CA GLU A 165 35.49 13.78 6.77
C GLU A 165 35.23 12.64 7.77
N LEU A 166 34.47 12.93 8.84
CA LEU A 166 34.25 12.02 9.96
C LEU A 166 32.91 11.28 9.90
N LEU A 167 32.03 11.57 8.92
CA LEU A 167 30.73 10.90 8.84
C LEU A 167 30.92 9.43 8.41
N PRO A 168 30.62 8.44 9.27
CA PRO A 168 30.71 7.03 8.89
C PRO A 168 29.39 6.51 8.29
N GLY A 169 28.39 7.39 8.23
CA GLY A 169 27.03 7.06 7.82
C GLY A 169 26.88 6.94 6.32
N ARG A 170 25.99 6.05 5.89
CA ARG A 170 25.56 5.95 4.49
C ARG A 170 24.22 6.64 4.30
N LEU A 171 24.01 7.20 3.13
CA LEU A 171 22.68 7.67 2.72
C LEU A 171 21.72 6.48 2.73
N PHE A 172 20.63 6.61 3.47
CA PHE A 172 19.63 5.56 3.61
C PHE A 172 18.37 5.87 2.78
N ALA A 173 17.82 7.07 2.97
CA ALA A 173 16.63 7.52 2.24
C ALA A 173 16.67 9.03 2.01
N CYS A 174 16.00 9.50 0.96
CA CYS A 174 15.74 10.92 0.73
C CYS A 174 14.24 11.10 0.53
N VAL A 175 13.62 11.97 1.32
CA VAL A 175 12.18 12.21 1.26
C VAL A 175 11.90 13.35 0.29
N ILE A 176 11.26 13.00 -0.81
CA ILE A 176 11.08 13.92 -1.93
C ILE A 176 9.75 14.69 -1.80
N ASP A 177 8.70 14.00 -1.36
CA ASP A 177 7.31 14.48 -1.28
C ASP A 177 6.79 14.65 0.17
N LEU A 178 7.63 15.02 1.13
CA LEU A 178 7.10 15.56 2.38
C LEU A 178 6.83 17.06 2.19
N PRO A 179 5.59 17.54 2.40
CA PRO A 179 5.33 18.97 2.48
C PRO A 179 6.20 19.54 3.60
N ASN A 180 7.07 20.47 3.24
CA ASN A 180 8.04 21.09 4.14
C ASN A 180 7.34 21.62 5.40
N CYS A 181 7.41 20.91 6.53
CA CYS A 181 6.94 21.41 7.84
C CYS A 181 7.52 22.81 8.14
N ARG A 182 8.74 23.10 7.65
CA ARG A 182 9.43 24.37 7.83
C ARG A 182 9.01 25.50 6.89
N GLN A 183 8.45 25.22 5.70
CA GLN A 183 7.84 26.27 4.87
C GLN A 183 6.51 26.75 5.47
N ILE A 184 5.90 25.90 6.32
CA ILE A 184 4.65 26.19 7.03
C ILE A 184 4.91 27.06 8.28
N GLU A 185 6.08 26.92 8.93
CA GLU A 185 6.47 27.69 10.13
C GLU A 185 6.78 29.17 9.84
N THR A 186 7.16 29.52 8.61
CA THR A 186 7.41 30.91 8.21
C THR A 186 6.14 31.71 7.89
N ALA A 187 4.97 31.08 7.87
CA ALA A 187 3.71 31.76 7.60
C ALA A 187 3.08 32.30 8.89
N SER A 188 2.73 33.59 8.91
CA SER A 188 2.07 34.25 10.05
C SER A 188 0.71 33.64 10.42
N SER A 189 0.11 32.87 9.50
CA SER A 189 -1.08 32.04 9.74
C SER A 189 -1.03 30.79 8.88
N LEU A 190 -1.55 29.68 9.41
CA LEU A 190 -1.67 28.42 8.69
C LEU A 190 -2.81 28.53 7.67
N SER A 191 -2.48 28.39 6.39
CA SER A 191 -3.47 28.33 5.31
C SER A 191 -4.24 27.00 5.33
N PHE A 192 -5.42 26.97 4.71
CA PHE A 192 -6.23 25.75 4.60
C PHE A 192 -5.46 24.53 4.03
N PRO A 193 -4.64 24.66 2.96
CA PRO A 193 -3.80 23.55 2.48
C PRO A 193 -2.78 23.05 3.52
N ASN A 194 -2.21 23.94 4.33
CA ASN A 194 -1.27 23.58 5.39
C ASN A 194 -1.98 22.83 6.52
N LEU A 195 -3.18 23.28 6.90
CA LEU A 195 -4.01 22.59 7.87
C LEU A 195 -4.39 21.19 7.39
N LYS A 196 -4.83 21.06 6.12
CA LYS A 196 -5.16 19.78 5.50
C LYS A 196 -3.99 18.80 5.54
N THR A 197 -2.79 19.30 5.23
CA THR A 197 -1.56 18.51 5.29
C THR A 197 -1.27 18.02 6.70
N ARG A 198 -1.39 18.90 7.71
CA ARG A 198 -1.16 18.52 9.10
C ARG A 198 -2.19 17.55 9.65
N VAL A 199 -3.45 17.71 9.29
CA VAL A 199 -4.50 16.73 9.60
C VAL A 199 -4.12 15.38 9.02
N LYS A 200 -3.71 15.34 7.74
CA LYS A 200 -3.33 14.09 7.07
C LYS A 200 -2.17 13.39 7.77
N LEU A 201 -1.11 14.13 8.08
CA LEU A 201 0.05 13.60 8.82
C LEU A 201 -0.34 13.11 10.21
N HIS A 202 -1.17 13.86 10.94
CA HIS A 202 -1.63 13.46 12.26
C HIS A 202 -2.43 12.15 12.20
N LEU A 203 -3.36 12.04 11.24
CA LEU A 203 -4.07 10.79 11.03
C LEU A 203 -3.09 9.66 10.64
N GLU A 204 -2.15 9.86 9.71
CA GLU A 204 -1.19 8.79 9.36
C GLU A 204 -0.33 8.32 10.55
N LEU A 205 0.06 9.21 11.46
CA LEU A 205 0.91 8.88 12.60
C LEU A 205 0.15 8.20 13.75
N PHE A 206 -1.07 8.69 14.05
CA PHE A 206 -1.82 8.31 15.25
C PHE A 206 -3.01 7.41 14.95
N PHE A 207 -3.44 7.32 13.69
CA PHE A 207 -4.51 6.44 13.24
C PHE A 207 -3.93 5.07 12.84
N LYS A 208 -3.93 4.14 13.79
CA LYS A 208 -3.50 2.73 13.57
C LYS A 208 -4.65 1.74 13.62
N ASP A 209 -5.87 2.24 13.81
CA ASP A 209 -7.03 1.43 14.11
C ASP A 209 -7.74 0.95 12.85
N ASN A 210 -8.24 -0.28 12.87
CA ASN A 210 -9.16 -0.77 11.85
C ASN A 210 -10.48 -0.01 11.96
N LEU A 211 -11.20 0.07 10.84
CA LEU A 211 -12.52 0.71 10.75
C LEU A 211 -13.51 0.26 11.84
N GLU A 212 -13.38 -0.97 12.32
CA GLU A 212 -14.26 -1.55 13.35
C GLU A 212 -14.12 -0.92 14.74
N PHE A 213 -12.99 -0.27 15.02
CA PHE A 213 -12.73 0.39 16.31
C PHE A 213 -13.02 1.89 16.28
N LEU A 214 -13.48 2.41 15.14
CA LEU A 214 -13.85 3.80 15.02
C LEU A 214 -15.13 4.09 15.77
N THR A 215 -15.02 5.02 16.72
CA THR A 215 -16.16 5.58 17.43
C THR A 215 -16.13 7.10 17.31
N PRO A 216 -17.29 7.78 17.44
CA PRO A 216 -17.33 9.24 17.54
C PRO A 216 -16.38 9.77 18.62
N THR A 217 -16.23 9.05 19.73
CA THR A 217 -15.29 9.38 20.81
C THR A 217 -13.84 9.32 20.36
N LYS A 218 -13.45 8.32 19.56
CA LYS A 218 -12.08 8.20 19.04
C LYS A 218 -11.78 9.29 18.00
N LYS A 219 -12.74 9.63 17.13
CA LYS A 219 -12.65 10.78 16.20
C LYS A 219 -12.38 12.06 16.98
N GLN A 220 -13.15 12.29 18.05
CA GLN A 220 -13.00 13.47 18.90
C GLN A 220 -11.64 13.50 19.62
N GLN A 221 -11.18 12.38 20.18
CA GLN A 221 -9.89 12.29 20.85
C GLN A 221 -8.72 12.65 19.92
N LEU A 222 -8.70 12.11 18.70
CA LEU A 222 -7.66 12.42 17.71
C LEU A 222 -7.73 13.90 17.30
N PHE A 223 -8.93 14.46 17.16
CA PHE A 223 -9.08 15.89 16.90
C PHE A 223 -8.52 16.74 18.05
N ASP A 224 -8.82 16.39 19.30
CA ASP A 224 -8.35 17.12 20.49
C ASP A 224 -6.81 17.01 20.64
N GLU A 225 -6.22 15.86 20.29
CA GLU A 225 -4.76 15.68 20.20
C GLU A 225 -4.13 16.58 19.13
N LEU A 226 -4.74 16.65 17.94
CA LEU A 226 -4.30 17.57 16.89
C LEU A 226 -4.38 19.04 17.33
N VAL A 227 -5.48 19.44 17.96
CA VAL A 227 -5.65 20.80 18.50
C VAL A 227 -4.57 21.12 19.53
N SER A 228 -4.22 20.16 20.38
CA SER A 228 -3.14 20.30 21.36
C SER A 228 -1.77 20.45 20.70
N LEU A 229 -1.50 19.73 19.62
CA LEU A 229 -0.25 19.86 18.83
C LEU A 229 -0.15 21.20 18.10
N LEU A 230 -1.28 21.79 17.73
CA LEU A 230 -1.36 23.08 17.08
C LEU A 230 -1.38 24.26 18.07
N ALA A 231 -1.37 23.99 19.38
CA ALA A 231 -1.43 25.03 20.41
C ALA A 231 -0.30 26.06 20.23
N GLY A 232 -0.66 27.34 20.27
CA GLY A 232 0.27 28.46 20.07
C GLY A 232 0.50 28.87 18.61
N GLN A 233 -0.10 28.18 17.65
CA GLN A 233 -0.01 28.56 16.24
C GLN A 233 -1.23 29.38 15.80
N ASN A 234 -1.04 30.34 14.90
CA ASN A 234 -2.15 31.12 14.34
C ASN A 234 -2.84 30.34 13.22
N TYR A 235 -4.09 29.95 13.43
CA TYR A 235 -4.96 29.37 12.42
C TYR A 235 -6.41 29.77 12.64
N ASP A 236 -7.19 29.71 11.56
CA ASP A 236 -8.64 29.81 11.62
C ASP A 236 -9.24 28.46 12.07
N THR A 237 -10.04 28.48 13.14
CA THR A 237 -10.71 27.30 13.68
C THR A 237 -11.75 26.75 12.70
N PHE A 238 -12.39 27.60 11.88
CA PHE A 238 -13.32 27.13 10.86
C PHE A 238 -12.58 26.37 9.76
N ALA A 239 -11.46 26.93 9.27
CA ALA A 239 -10.59 26.25 8.31
C ALA A 239 -10.02 24.92 8.85
N LEU A 240 -9.66 24.84 10.13
CA LEU A 240 -9.18 23.60 10.76
C LEU A 240 -10.28 22.53 10.78
N ASN A 241 -11.49 22.88 11.22
CA ASN A 241 -12.62 21.93 11.24
C ASN A 241 -12.96 21.43 9.83
N ALA A 242 -12.99 22.33 8.84
CA ALA A 242 -13.24 21.95 7.45
C ALA A 242 -12.15 21.01 6.90
N ALA A 243 -10.88 21.30 7.20
CA ALA A 243 -9.76 20.44 6.82
C ALA A 243 -9.81 19.07 7.52
N TRP A 244 -10.19 19.05 8.80
CA TRP A 244 -10.39 17.82 9.57
C TRP A 244 -11.43 16.91 8.93
N GLU A 245 -12.64 17.43 8.71
CA GLU A 245 -13.74 16.64 8.15
C GLU A 245 -13.43 16.14 6.73
N GLU A 246 -12.77 16.95 5.89
CA GLU A 246 -12.43 16.54 4.53
C GLU A 246 -11.43 15.38 4.52
N VAL A 247 -10.33 15.50 5.27
CA VAL A 247 -9.29 14.46 5.31
C VAL A 247 -9.79 13.22 6.04
N TRP A 248 -10.54 13.40 7.12
CA TRP A 248 -11.16 12.30 7.84
C TRP A 248 -12.04 11.48 6.89
N LYS A 249 -12.94 12.12 6.14
CA LYS A 249 -13.79 11.44 5.16
C LYS A 249 -12.97 10.67 4.13
N GLN A 250 -11.92 11.29 3.56
CA GLN A 250 -11.02 10.61 2.61
C GLN A 250 -10.32 9.40 3.21
N GLN A 251 -9.88 9.49 4.47
CA GLN A 251 -9.24 8.39 5.18
C GLN A 251 -10.20 7.22 5.38
N ILE A 252 -11.45 7.51 5.80
CA ILE A 252 -12.49 6.48 5.97
C ILE A 252 -12.83 5.80 4.64
N GLU A 253 -12.97 6.57 3.56
CA GLU A 253 -13.24 6.02 2.23
C GLU A 253 -12.11 5.10 1.75
N THR A 254 -10.86 5.50 1.96
CA THR A 254 -9.67 4.71 1.58
C THR A 254 -9.64 3.38 2.36
N LEU A 255 -9.82 3.43 3.67
CA LEU A 255 -9.86 2.22 4.50
C LEU A 255 -11.05 1.31 4.18
N ALA A 256 -12.20 1.88 3.81
CA ALA A 256 -13.38 1.12 3.42
C ALA A 256 -13.17 0.37 2.10
N GLN A 257 -12.34 0.91 1.21
CA GLN A 257 -11.92 0.24 -0.03
C GLN A 257 -10.90 -0.87 0.26
N ASP A 258 -9.88 -0.59 1.07
CA ASP A 258 -8.76 -1.51 1.30
C ASP A 258 -9.12 -2.68 2.23
N GLN A 259 -9.69 -2.36 3.39
CA GLN A 259 -9.99 -3.34 4.45
C GLN A 259 -11.43 -3.84 4.36
N GLY A 260 -12.36 -2.95 4.05
CA GLY A 260 -13.80 -3.18 4.23
C GLY A 260 -14.24 -2.99 5.68
N PHE A 261 -15.54 -3.15 5.93
CA PHE A 261 -16.15 -2.99 7.25
C PHE A 261 -16.90 -4.26 7.64
N HIS A 262 -16.57 -4.86 8.79
CA HIS A 262 -17.13 -6.16 9.22
C HIS A 262 -16.96 -7.29 8.22
N GLY A 263 -15.81 -7.35 7.56
CA GLY A 263 -15.50 -8.34 6.51
C GLY A 263 -16.17 -8.06 5.15
N ILE A 264 -17.00 -7.01 5.08
CA ILE A 264 -17.75 -6.63 3.89
C ILE A 264 -17.07 -5.47 3.18
N ARG A 265 -16.72 -5.63 1.91
CA ARG A 265 -16.01 -4.63 1.10
C ARG A 265 -16.94 -3.87 0.15
N LEU A 266 -16.51 -2.67 -0.26
CA LEU A 266 -17.10 -1.98 -1.41
C LEU A 266 -17.04 -2.86 -2.66
N GLY A 267 -18.12 -2.85 -3.44
CA GLY A 267 -18.26 -3.71 -4.62
C GLY A 267 -18.55 -5.19 -4.31
N ALA A 268 -18.62 -5.59 -3.03
CA ALA A 268 -18.94 -6.96 -2.69
C ALA A 268 -20.36 -7.33 -3.15
N ARG A 269 -20.47 -8.54 -3.72
CA ARG A 269 -21.75 -9.10 -4.14
C ARG A 269 -22.42 -9.76 -2.94
N ILE A 270 -23.71 -9.48 -2.77
CA ILE A 270 -24.49 -10.01 -1.66
C ILE A 270 -25.75 -10.70 -2.15
N LEU A 271 -26.26 -11.59 -1.31
CA LEU A 271 -27.45 -12.38 -1.55
C LEU A 271 -28.42 -12.19 -0.40
N ARG A 272 -29.71 -12.10 -0.73
CA ARG A 272 -30.80 -12.29 0.22
C ARG A 272 -31.68 -13.43 -0.27
N GLN A 273 -31.85 -14.46 0.56
CA GLN A 273 -32.79 -15.55 0.30
C GLN A 273 -34.07 -15.35 1.12
N ARG A 274 -35.22 -15.20 0.46
CA ARG A 274 -36.52 -15.13 1.13
C ARG A 274 -37.53 -16.02 0.42
N GLY A 275 -38.03 -17.05 1.11
CA GLY A 275 -39.10 -17.90 0.60
C GLY A 275 -38.78 -18.64 -0.70
N GLY A 276 -37.50 -18.96 -0.95
CA GLY A 276 -37.04 -19.61 -2.19
C GLY A 276 -36.66 -18.65 -3.31
N THR A 277 -36.85 -17.34 -3.14
CA THR A 277 -36.40 -16.33 -4.10
C THR A 277 -35.02 -15.80 -3.70
N GLU A 278 -34.11 -15.80 -4.67
CA GLU A 278 -32.75 -15.23 -4.56
C GLU A 278 -32.78 -13.78 -5.06
N LEU A 279 -32.41 -12.83 -4.20
CA LEU A 279 -32.22 -11.44 -4.57
C LEU A 279 -30.74 -11.09 -4.46
N PHE A 280 -30.16 -10.64 -5.57
CA PHE A 280 -28.77 -10.26 -5.66
C PHE A 280 -28.62 -8.74 -5.59
N GLY A 281 -27.53 -8.28 -4.99
CA GLY A 281 -27.18 -6.88 -4.94
C GLY A 281 -25.68 -6.66 -4.80
N THR A 282 -25.26 -5.42 -4.96
CA THR A 282 -23.87 -4.98 -4.80
C THR A 282 -23.82 -3.86 -3.78
N ILE A 283 -22.78 -3.86 -2.96
CA ILE A 283 -22.51 -2.78 -2.02
C ILE A 283 -21.85 -1.64 -2.78
N VAL A 284 -22.54 -0.50 -2.80
CA VAL A 284 -22.11 0.69 -3.55
C VAL A 284 -21.51 1.75 -2.66
N GLU A 285 -21.87 1.78 -1.38
CA GLU A 285 -21.36 2.75 -0.43
C GLU A 285 -21.23 2.12 0.97
N LEU A 286 -20.17 2.49 1.68
CA LEU A 286 -19.90 2.13 3.07
C LEU A 286 -19.69 3.43 3.86
N ASN A 287 -20.69 3.84 4.65
CA ASN A 287 -20.60 5.04 5.46
C ASN A 287 -20.73 4.71 6.95
N ILE A 288 -19.59 4.55 7.60
CA ILE A 288 -19.45 4.02 8.96
C ILE A 288 -19.96 5.00 10.02
N GLU A 289 -20.08 6.29 9.67
CA GLU A 289 -20.61 7.31 10.57
C GLU A 289 -22.15 7.24 10.69
N LEU A 290 -22.83 6.53 9.78
CA LEU A 290 -24.27 6.36 9.80
C LEU A 290 -24.69 5.10 10.59
N THR A 291 -25.89 5.15 11.18
CA THR A 291 -26.51 4.01 11.86
C THR A 291 -26.78 2.82 10.92
N ARG A 292 -26.91 3.10 9.62
CA ARG A 292 -27.07 2.12 8.54
C ARG A 292 -25.93 2.28 7.52
N PRO A 293 -24.74 1.72 7.81
CA PRO A 293 -23.55 2.01 7.04
C PRO A 293 -23.49 1.31 5.70
N PHE A 294 -24.27 0.26 5.46
CA PHE A 294 -24.19 -0.54 4.24
C PHE A 294 -25.24 -0.11 3.23
N GLN A 295 -24.82 0.56 2.15
CA GLN A 295 -25.73 0.91 1.05
C GLN A 295 -25.64 -0.11 -0.07
N ILE A 296 -26.78 -0.71 -0.37
CA ILE A 296 -26.89 -1.84 -1.29
C ILE A 296 -27.74 -1.43 -2.47
N GLN A 297 -27.19 -1.58 -3.67
CA GLN A 297 -27.94 -1.55 -4.91
C GLN A 297 -28.34 -2.97 -5.29
N TRP A 298 -29.64 -3.25 -5.20
CA TRP A 298 -30.20 -4.53 -5.63
C TRP A 298 -30.34 -4.56 -7.15
N ASP A 299 -30.24 -5.74 -7.75
CA ASP A 299 -30.40 -5.92 -9.20
C ASP A 299 -31.78 -5.50 -9.71
N SER A 300 -32.76 -5.43 -8.81
CA SER A 300 -34.07 -4.82 -9.09
C SER A 300 -34.03 -3.29 -9.34
N GLY A 301 -32.86 -2.66 -9.21
CA GLY A 301 -32.66 -1.21 -9.29
C GLY A 301 -32.90 -0.47 -7.97
N LYS A 302 -33.35 -1.15 -6.91
CA LYS A 302 -33.61 -0.53 -5.60
C LYS A 302 -32.31 -0.26 -4.85
N LEU A 303 -32.17 0.94 -4.31
CA LEU A 303 -31.08 1.34 -3.43
C LEU A 303 -31.59 1.41 -2.00
N GLN A 304 -30.94 0.71 -1.07
CA GLN A 304 -31.36 0.69 0.33
C GLN A 304 -30.17 0.56 1.27
N SER A 305 -30.19 1.32 2.36
CA SER A 305 -29.18 1.27 3.42
C SER A 305 -29.60 0.32 4.54
N TYR A 306 -28.63 -0.37 5.11
CA TYR A 306 -28.82 -1.41 6.13
C TYR A 306 -27.82 -1.24 7.27
N SER A 307 -28.24 -1.59 8.49
CA SER A 307 -27.34 -1.84 9.61
C SER A 307 -26.78 -3.26 9.59
N LEU A 308 -25.69 -3.51 10.33
CA LEU A 308 -25.16 -4.87 10.49
C LEU A 308 -26.21 -5.84 11.07
N THR A 309 -27.01 -5.36 12.03
CA THR A 309 -28.08 -6.16 12.64
C THR A 309 -29.17 -6.49 11.63
N GLU A 310 -29.55 -5.54 10.77
CA GLU A 310 -30.52 -5.76 9.70
C GLU A 310 -30.00 -6.75 8.65
N LEU A 311 -28.74 -6.66 8.24
CA LEU A 311 -28.13 -7.63 7.34
C LEU A 311 -28.25 -9.05 7.90
N ARG A 312 -27.88 -9.25 9.17
CA ARG A 312 -27.96 -10.56 9.85
C ARG A 312 -29.41 -11.05 9.99
N CYS A 313 -30.32 -10.20 10.47
CA CYS A 313 -31.73 -10.55 10.67
C CYS A 313 -32.47 -10.87 9.36
N LEU A 314 -32.07 -10.22 8.26
CA LEU A 314 -32.66 -10.43 6.94
C LEU A 314 -32.00 -11.57 6.16
N GLY A 315 -30.98 -12.22 6.73
CA GLY A 315 -30.21 -13.29 6.08
C GLY A 315 -29.50 -12.78 4.82
N ILE A 316 -29.03 -11.53 4.85
CA ILE A 316 -28.25 -10.96 3.76
C ILE A 316 -26.79 -11.36 3.98
N THR A 317 -26.24 -12.14 3.06
CA THR A 317 -24.89 -12.71 3.18
C THR A 317 -24.03 -12.40 1.97
N GLN A 318 -22.73 -12.28 2.19
CA GLN A 318 -21.78 -12.04 1.12
C GLN A 318 -21.60 -13.29 0.27
N ILE A 319 -21.56 -13.10 -1.05
CA ILE A 319 -21.23 -14.14 -2.00
C ILE A 319 -19.73 -14.05 -2.28
N LYS A 320 -19.04 -15.17 -2.12
CA LYS A 320 -17.62 -15.25 -2.47
C LYS A 320 -17.44 -15.17 -4.00
N PRO A 321 -16.28 -14.72 -4.48
CA PRO A 321 -15.97 -14.80 -5.90
C PRO A 321 -16.07 -16.24 -6.39
N VAL A 322 -16.28 -16.41 -7.70
CA VAL A 322 -16.32 -17.73 -8.32
C VAL A 322 -14.94 -18.39 -8.17
N ILE A 323 -14.92 -19.60 -7.62
CA ILE A 323 -13.71 -20.38 -7.40
C ILE A 323 -13.63 -21.44 -8.51
N GLN A 324 -12.57 -21.39 -9.31
CA GLN A 324 -12.27 -22.44 -10.29
C GLN A 324 -11.47 -23.56 -9.60
N LEU A 325 -12.01 -24.79 -9.63
CA LEU A 325 -11.33 -25.99 -9.16
C LEU A 325 -10.45 -26.61 -10.24
N SER A 326 -10.86 -26.45 -11.50
CA SER A 326 -10.13 -26.88 -12.68
C SER A 326 -10.58 -26.01 -13.87
N PRO A 327 -9.93 -26.12 -15.04
CA PRO A 327 -10.38 -25.41 -16.24
C PRO A 327 -11.82 -25.74 -16.68
N ASN A 328 -12.43 -26.81 -16.16
CA ASN A 328 -13.75 -27.26 -16.54
C ASN A 328 -14.74 -27.27 -15.38
N VAL A 329 -14.34 -26.91 -14.15
CA VAL A 329 -15.21 -26.98 -12.97
C VAL A 329 -15.02 -25.74 -12.11
N ALA A 330 -16.11 -25.01 -11.87
CA ALA A 330 -16.14 -23.85 -11.02
C ALA A 330 -17.32 -23.91 -10.05
N TYR A 331 -17.22 -23.22 -8.92
CA TYR A 331 -18.34 -23.09 -7.99
C TYR A 331 -18.34 -21.73 -7.29
N GLN A 332 -19.49 -21.38 -6.73
CA GLN A 332 -19.69 -20.16 -5.96
C GLN A 332 -20.51 -20.49 -4.71
N ILE A 333 -20.09 -19.92 -3.59
CA ILE A 333 -20.73 -20.10 -2.29
C ILE A 333 -20.96 -18.75 -1.60
N SER A 334 -21.99 -18.69 -0.77
CA SER A 334 -22.10 -17.63 0.21
C SER A 334 -21.22 -17.92 1.42
N GLU A 335 -20.94 -16.88 2.20
CA GLU A 335 -20.16 -16.96 3.43
C GLU A 335 -20.78 -17.90 4.47
N ASP A 336 -22.11 -17.90 4.59
CA ASP A 336 -22.86 -18.78 5.50
C ASP A 336 -23.06 -20.21 4.94
N GLY A 337 -22.65 -20.47 3.70
CA GLY A 337 -22.79 -21.76 3.03
C GLY A 337 -24.22 -22.14 2.62
N CYS A 338 -25.19 -21.25 2.81
CA CYS A 338 -26.59 -21.47 2.43
C CYS A 338 -26.79 -21.45 0.91
N TYR A 339 -26.00 -20.63 0.21
CA TYR A 339 -25.97 -20.56 -1.25
C TYR A 339 -24.82 -21.39 -1.81
N PHE A 340 -25.13 -22.17 -2.84
CA PHE A 340 -24.16 -22.97 -3.56
C PHE A 340 -24.62 -23.11 -5.01
N LYS A 341 -23.79 -22.69 -5.95
CA LYS A 341 -23.92 -23.01 -7.39
C LYS A 341 -22.60 -23.55 -7.90
N ALA A 342 -22.69 -24.47 -8.85
CA ALA A 342 -21.53 -25.08 -9.47
C ALA A 342 -21.75 -25.27 -10.97
N TRP A 343 -20.70 -25.04 -11.74
CA TRP A 343 -20.70 -25.07 -13.19
C TRP A 343 -19.67 -26.05 -13.69
N ILE A 344 -20.04 -26.78 -14.74
CA ILE A 344 -19.16 -27.75 -15.38
C ILE A 344 -19.10 -27.43 -16.87
N GLY A 345 -17.93 -27.00 -17.31
CA GLY A 345 -17.64 -26.49 -18.64
C GLY A 345 -17.11 -27.53 -19.61
N PHE A 346 -17.47 -27.36 -20.88
CA PHE A 346 -17.04 -28.18 -22.00
C PHE A 346 -16.74 -27.34 -23.22
N ARG A 347 -15.71 -27.74 -23.96
CA ARG A 347 -15.38 -27.15 -25.25
C ARG A 347 -16.44 -27.43 -26.32
N THR A 348 -17.07 -28.61 -26.31
CA THR A 348 -18.06 -29.04 -27.32
C THR A 348 -19.30 -29.69 -26.71
N LYS A 349 -20.43 -29.60 -27.42
CA LYS A 349 -21.68 -30.29 -27.04
C LYS A 349 -21.54 -31.81 -27.02
N ALA A 350 -20.67 -32.37 -27.86
CA ALA A 350 -20.45 -33.82 -27.94
C ALA A 350 -19.80 -34.35 -26.65
N LEU A 351 -18.74 -33.68 -26.17
CA LEU A 351 -18.09 -34.00 -24.90
C LEU A 351 -19.05 -33.86 -23.72
N ALA A 352 -19.80 -32.75 -23.68
CA ALA A 352 -20.80 -32.51 -22.64
C ALA A 352 -21.81 -33.66 -22.53
N LYS A 353 -22.34 -34.13 -23.67
CA LYS A 353 -23.29 -35.25 -23.72
C LYS A 353 -22.66 -36.59 -23.31
N ALA A 354 -21.41 -36.85 -23.72
CA ALA A 354 -20.71 -38.08 -23.40
C ALA A 354 -20.48 -38.22 -21.88
N TRP A 355 -20.04 -37.14 -21.24
CA TRP A 355 -19.75 -37.13 -19.80
C TRP A 355 -20.99 -36.97 -18.92
N TRP A 356 -22.12 -36.53 -19.47
CA TRP A 356 -23.33 -36.17 -18.72
C TRP A 356 -23.74 -37.22 -17.69
N ARG A 357 -23.74 -38.51 -18.07
CA ARG A 357 -24.19 -39.60 -17.19
C ARG A 357 -23.24 -39.80 -16.01
N LEU A 358 -21.93 -39.79 -16.25
CA LEU A 358 -20.91 -39.99 -15.21
C LEU A 358 -20.90 -38.82 -14.22
N ILE A 359 -20.99 -37.60 -14.73
CA ILE A 359 -21.02 -36.39 -13.90
C ILE A 359 -22.30 -36.34 -13.07
N LYS A 360 -23.46 -36.58 -13.69
CA LYS A 360 -24.75 -36.61 -13.00
C LYS A 360 -24.77 -37.60 -11.83
N GLN A 361 -24.06 -38.72 -11.94
CA GLN A 361 -23.92 -39.69 -10.84
C GLN A 361 -23.15 -39.12 -9.64
N GLN A 362 -22.15 -38.26 -9.88
CA GLN A 362 -21.34 -37.64 -8.83
C GLN A 362 -22.04 -36.45 -8.19
N VAL A 363 -22.47 -35.47 -9.00
CA VAL A 363 -22.89 -34.15 -8.48
C VAL A 363 -24.40 -34.02 -8.32
N GLY A 364 -25.21 -34.84 -8.99
CA GLY A 364 -26.67 -34.77 -8.94
C GLY A 364 -27.29 -34.20 -10.21
N TYR A 365 -28.42 -33.51 -10.07
CA TYR A 365 -29.18 -33.02 -11.23
C TYR A 365 -28.44 -31.87 -11.92
N LEU A 366 -28.25 -32.01 -13.23
CA LEU A 366 -27.65 -31.02 -14.10
C LEU A 366 -28.75 -30.31 -14.90
N SER A 367 -28.61 -29.00 -15.10
CA SER A 367 -29.45 -28.20 -15.98
C SER A 367 -29.39 -28.68 -17.43
N HIS A 368 -30.16 -28.03 -18.29
CA HIS A 368 -29.89 -28.09 -19.73
C HIS A 368 -28.52 -27.45 -20.04
N LEU A 369 -27.90 -27.93 -21.13
CA LEU A 369 -26.60 -27.42 -21.58
C LEU A 369 -26.78 -25.97 -22.05
N GLN A 370 -26.09 -25.04 -21.39
CA GLN A 370 -26.11 -23.62 -21.73
C GLN A 370 -24.96 -23.30 -22.68
N ASP A 371 -25.15 -22.32 -23.56
CA ASP A 371 -24.14 -21.84 -24.50
C ASP A 371 -23.68 -20.45 -24.03
N CYS A 372 -22.46 -20.40 -23.50
CA CYS A 372 -21.92 -19.24 -22.78
C CYS A 372 -21.23 -18.28 -23.75
N TYR A 373 -22.03 -17.44 -24.40
CA TYR A 373 -21.55 -16.40 -25.32
C TYR A 373 -21.02 -15.16 -24.61
N SER A 374 -21.61 -14.81 -23.45
CA SER A 374 -21.28 -13.62 -22.67
C SER A 374 -20.14 -13.90 -21.67
N PRO A 375 -19.18 -12.98 -21.47
CA PRO A 375 -18.15 -13.12 -20.44
C PRO A 375 -18.73 -13.20 -19.02
N GLU A 376 -19.86 -12.52 -18.76
CA GLU A 376 -20.60 -12.61 -17.48
C GLU A 376 -21.19 -14.00 -17.20
N LEU A 377 -21.25 -14.88 -18.21
CA LEU A 377 -21.77 -16.25 -18.12
C LEU A 377 -20.66 -17.31 -18.27
N ARG A 378 -19.39 -16.91 -18.41
CA ARG A 378 -18.26 -17.82 -18.53
C ARG A 378 -17.62 -18.04 -17.16
N HIS A 379 -18.15 -19.00 -16.41
CA HIS A 379 -17.62 -19.34 -15.09
C HIS A 379 -16.38 -20.22 -15.20
N THR A 380 -16.29 -21.02 -16.27
CA THR A 380 -15.21 -21.97 -16.56
C THR A 380 -14.40 -21.63 -17.82
N ASP A 381 -14.64 -20.46 -18.43
CA ASP A 381 -14.05 -20.07 -19.73
C ASP A 381 -14.35 -21.02 -20.89
N LYS A 382 -15.27 -21.96 -20.71
CA LYS A 382 -15.72 -22.90 -21.73
C LYS A 382 -16.95 -22.38 -22.46
N ARG A 383 -17.16 -22.89 -23.68
CA ARG A 383 -18.29 -22.51 -24.53
C ARG A 383 -19.62 -23.07 -24.04
N TYR A 384 -19.60 -24.27 -23.44
CA TYR A 384 -20.81 -24.94 -22.99
C TYR A 384 -20.73 -25.26 -21.51
N GLU A 385 -21.78 -24.98 -20.73
CA GLU A 385 -21.79 -25.23 -19.30
C GLU A 385 -23.06 -25.99 -18.86
N TYR A 386 -22.89 -26.92 -17.93
CA TYR A 386 -23.99 -27.43 -17.10
C TYR A 386 -23.96 -26.77 -15.73
N LEU A 387 -25.11 -26.31 -15.26
CA LEU A 387 -25.31 -25.88 -13.87
C LEU A 387 -25.78 -27.08 -13.03
N VAL A 388 -25.20 -27.24 -11.84
CA VAL A 388 -25.68 -28.22 -10.85
C VAL A 388 -26.86 -27.62 -10.08
N GLU A 389 -28.09 -27.90 -10.54
CA GLU A 389 -29.31 -27.30 -9.93
C GLU A 389 -29.69 -27.97 -8.60
N LYS A 390 -29.54 -29.31 -8.51
CA LYS A 390 -29.86 -30.07 -7.31
C LYS A 390 -28.71 -30.98 -6.94
N PRO A 391 -27.82 -30.52 -6.05
CA PRO A 391 -26.70 -31.33 -5.57
C PRO A 391 -27.21 -32.63 -4.95
N ARG A 392 -26.60 -33.76 -5.30
CA ARG A 392 -26.95 -35.06 -4.73
C ARG A 392 -26.66 -35.12 -3.21
N GLN A 393 -25.59 -34.46 -2.79
CA GLN A 393 -25.13 -34.44 -1.41
C GLN A 393 -25.81 -33.31 -0.61
N LYS A 394 -26.22 -33.61 0.62
CA LYS A 394 -26.92 -32.65 1.48
C LYS A 394 -25.99 -31.60 2.09
N THR A 395 -24.80 -32.01 2.54
CA THR A 395 -23.82 -31.16 3.24
C THR A 395 -22.84 -30.49 2.28
N LEU A 396 -22.47 -29.23 2.54
CA LEU A 396 -21.54 -28.46 1.71
C LEU A 396 -20.20 -29.19 1.50
N THR A 397 -19.58 -29.72 2.56
CA THR A 397 -18.29 -30.44 2.47
C THR A 397 -18.33 -31.58 1.46
N LYS A 398 -19.34 -32.45 1.54
CA LYS A 398 -19.52 -33.56 0.59
C LYS A 398 -19.84 -33.09 -0.83
N ARG A 399 -20.52 -31.94 -1.00
CA ARG A 399 -20.73 -31.34 -2.33
C ARG A 399 -19.40 -30.93 -2.95
N LEU A 400 -18.53 -30.27 -2.17
CA LEU A 400 -17.20 -29.87 -2.61
C LEU A 400 -16.30 -31.07 -2.91
N GLU A 401 -16.30 -32.11 -2.07
CA GLU A 401 -15.58 -33.37 -2.35
C GLU A 401 -16.04 -34.03 -3.66
N SER A 402 -17.35 -34.02 -3.92
CA SER A 402 -17.90 -34.59 -5.16
C SER A 402 -17.53 -33.76 -6.38
N LEU A 403 -17.49 -32.43 -6.25
CA LEU A 403 -16.99 -31.56 -7.31
C LEU A 403 -15.49 -31.75 -7.55
N GLN A 404 -14.70 -31.92 -6.50
CA GLN A 404 -13.26 -32.17 -6.62
C GLN A 404 -12.98 -33.43 -7.44
N LYS A 405 -13.72 -34.52 -7.18
CA LYS A 405 -13.64 -35.75 -7.98
C LYS A 405 -13.98 -35.54 -9.44
N VAL A 406 -14.91 -34.62 -9.76
CA VAL A 406 -15.23 -34.28 -11.15
C VAL A 406 -14.15 -33.39 -11.76
N ALA A 407 -13.54 -32.49 -10.98
CA ALA A 407 -12.45 -31.64 -11.41
C ALA A 407 -11.17 -32.45 -11.74
N GLU A 408 -10.99 -33.61 -11.12
CA GLU A 408 -9.91 -34.57 -11.42
C GLU A 408 -10.13 -35.35 -12.74
N LEU A 409 -11.32 -35.31 -13.33
CA LEU A 409 -11.61 -35.97 -14.60
C LEU A 409 -11.06 -35.15 -15.77
N ILE A 410 -10.55 -35.84 -16.80
CA ILE A 410 -10.07 -35.20 -18.03
C ILE A 410 -11.25 -34.94 -18.98
N LEU A 411 -12.06 -33.92 -18.67
CA LEU A 411 -13.30 -33.58 -19.38
C LEU A 411 -13.09 -33.09 -20.84
N GLU A 412 -11.84 -32.90 -21.26
CA GLU A 412 -11.46 -32.55 -22.64
C GLU A 412 -11.32 -33.77 -23.57
N GLN A 413 -11.32 -34.99 -23.01
CA GLN A 413 -11.26 -36.25 -23.74
C GLN A 413 -12.58 -37.01 -23.63
N MET A 414 -12.79 -38.03 -24.46
CA MET A 414 -13.96 -38.90 -24.30
C MET A 414 -13.80 -39.77 -23.02
N PRO A 415 -14.90 -40.04 -22.31
CA PRO A 415 -14.89 -40.81 -21.06
C PRO A 415 -14.49 -42.28 -21.21
#